data_AF-A0A0N1DFH2-F1
#
_entry.id   AF-A0A0N1DFH2-F1
#
_cell.length_a   1.000
_cell.length_b   1.000
_cell.length_c   1.000
_cell.angle_alpha   90.00
_cell.angle_beta   90.00
_cell.angle_gamma   90.00
#
_symmetry.space_group_name_H-M   'P 1'
#
loop_
_entity.id
_entity.type
_entity.pdbx_description
1 polymer ?
#
loop_
_entity_poly.entity_id
_entity_poly.type
_entity_poly.pdbx_seq_one_letter_code
_entity_poly.pdbx_strand_id
1 'polypeptide(L)'
;MEDLNIERVRAILHAKVGGRGIDVDNVYINGVNTPEDPLVTYSQTLVWAFFLKLQDGEVPYFEGEQLGLFSEAYTFDSQYRFKGLEFDEVNGLGADMAKIFLAESVI
;
A
#
# COMPACT_ATOMS: atom_id res chain seq x y z
N MET A 1 10.27 19.00 10.40
CA MET A 1 9.49 17.92 9.79
C MET A 1 10.19 17.49 8.52
N GLU A 2 10.34 16.19 8.30
CA GLU A 2 11.12 15.66 7.17
C GLU A 2 10.13 15.51 5.99
N ASP A 3 10.35 16.19 4.85
CA ASP A 3 9.36 16.30 3.76
C ASP A 3 8.89 14.95 3.19
N LEU A 4 7.57 14.76 3.09
CA LEU A 4 6.95 13.62 2.42
C LEU A 4 7.37 13.59 0.94
N ASN A 5 7.99 12.48 0.53
CA ASN A 5 8.24 12.18 -0.87
C ASN A 5 8.23 10.67 -1.10
N ILE A 6 8.06 10.27 -2.36
CA ILE A 6 7.92 8.86 -2.73
C ILE A 6 9.16 8.02 -2.41
N GLU A 7 10.36 8.57 -2.56
CA GLU A 7 11.61 7.86 -2.25
C GLU A 7 11.72 7.51 -0.76
N ARG A 8 11.21 8.38 0.12
CA ARG A 8 11.20 8.13 1.56
C ARG A 8 10.14 7.11 1.96
N VAL A 9 8.96 7.16 1.35
CA VAL A 9 7.94 6.10 1.53
C VAL A 9 8.53 4.74 1.11
N ARG A 10 9.18 4.68 -0.06
CA ARG A 10 9.88 3.49 -0.54
C ARG A 10 10.95 3.01 0.43
N ALA A 11 11.83 3.90 0.88
CA ALA A 11 12.92 3.54 1.79
C ALA A 11 12.41 2.98 3.12
N ILE A 12 11.35 3.56 3.69
CA ILE A 12 10.76 3.07 4.95
C ILE A 12 10.10 1.70 4.73
N LEU A 13 9.31 1.53 3.68
CA LEU A 13 8.69 0.24 3.37
C LEU A 13 9.76 -0.85 3.14
N HIS A 14 10.77 -0.56 2.32
CA HIS A 14 11.88 -1.47 2.07
C HIS A 14 12.62 -1.84 3.36
N ALA A 15 12.88 -0.87 4.26
CA ALA A 15 13.51 -1.15 5.55
C ALA A 15 12.65 -2.05 6.46
N LYS A 16 11.31 -1.93 6.38
CA LYS A 16 10.38 -2.70 7.22
C LYS A 16 10.16 -4.12 6.73
N VAL A 17 10.06 -4.34 5.41
CA VAL A 17 9.66 -5.64 4.85
C VAL A 17 10.69 -6.27 3.90
N GLY A 18 11.67 -5.51 3.42
CA GLY A 18 12.65 -5.98 2.43
C GLY A 18 13.55 -7.12 2.93
N GLY A 19 13.77 -7.23 4.25
CA GLY A 19 14.48 -8.37 4.86
C GLY A 19 13.82 -9.73 4.63
N ARG A 20 12.54 -9.75 4.19
CA ARG A 20 11.78 -10.95 3.83
C ARG A 20 11.85 -11.27 2.33
N GLY A 21 12.66 -10.53 1.55
CA GLY A 21 12.72 -10.63 0.09
C GLY A 21 11.54 -9.99 -0.63
N ILE A 22 10.82 -9.09 0.03
CA ILE A 22 9.65 -8.39 -0.52
C ILE A 22 10.12 -7.14 -1.26
N ASP A 23 9.83 -7.10 -2.56
CA ASP A 23 10.06 -5.93 -3.40
C ASP A 23 8.82 -5.03 -3.41
N VAL A 24 8.90 -3.92 -2.67
CA VAL A 24 7.78 -3.00 -2.43
C VAL A 24 7.34 -2.23 -3.68
N ASP A 25 8.19 -2.15 -4.71
CA ASP A 25 7.84 -1.57 -6.02
C ASP A 25 7.13 -2.59 -6.92
N ASN A 26 7.18 -3.89 -6.59
CA ASN A 26 6.54 -5.00 -7.32
C ASN A 26 5.46 -5.72 -6.50
N VAL A 27 4.95 -5.08 -5.45
CA VAL A 27 3.72 -5.50 -4.76
C VAL A 27 2.64 -4.47 -5.05
N TYR A 28 1.51 -4.92 -5.57
CA TYR A 28 0.41 -4.07 -6.00
C TYR A 28 -0.81 -4.26 -5.10
N ILE A 29 -1.46 -3.16 -4.76
CA ILE A 29 -2.84 -3.14 -4.30
C ILE A 29 -3.69 -2.98 -5.55
N ASN A 30 -4.41 -4.03 -5.93
CA ASN A 30 -5.40 -3.97 -7.00
C ASN A 30 -6.80 -3.99 -6.41
N GLY A 31 -7.69 -3.24 -7.05
CA GLY A 31 -9.09 -3.13 -6.67
C GLY A 31 -10.01 -3.36 -7.86
N VAL A 32 -11.12 -4.06 -7.61
CA VAL A 32 -12.18 -4.27 -8.60
C VAL A 32 -13.41 -3.43 -8.27
N ASN A 33 -14.28 -3.22 -9.26
CA ASN A 33 -15.61 -2.62 -9.07
C ASN A 33 -16.50 -3.47 -8.14
N THR A 34 -16.66 -4.77 -8.41
CA THR A 34 -17.42 -5.71 -7.58
C THR A 34 -16.75 -7.08 -7.55
N PRO A 35 -16.93 -7.89 -6.48
CA PRO A 35 -16.41 -9.26 -6.43
C PRO A 35 -17.05 -10.20 -7.47
N GLU A 36 -18.30 -9.96 -7.85
CA GLU A 36 -19.07 -10.83 -8.78
C GLU A 36 -18.72 -10.61 -10.25
N ASP A 37 -18.24 -9.41 -10.61
CA ASP A 37 -17.81 -9.04 -11.96
C ASP A 37 -16.51 -8.23 -11.86
N PRO A 38 -15.36 -8.90 -11.68
CA PRO A 38 -14.12 -8.26 -11.25
C PRO A 38 -13.43 -7.50 -12.38
N LEU A 39 -13.96 -6.33 -12.73
CA LEU A 39 -13.26 -5.36 -13.56
C LEU A 39 -12.29 -4.56 -12.68
N VAL A 40 -10.99 -4.65 -12.96
CA VAL A 40 -9.97 -3.92 -12.20
C VAL A 40 -10.08 -2.42 -12.47
N THR A 41 -10.36 -1.65 -11.43
CA THR A 41 -10.54 -0.19 -11.47
C THR A 41 -9.45 0.58 -10.72
N TYR A 42 -8.68 -0.11 -9.89
CA TYR A 42 -7.57 0.44 -9.12
C TYR A 42 -6.36 -0.49 -9.22
N SER A 43 -5.17 0.07 -9.43
CA SER A 43 -3.90 -0.66 -9.36
C SER A 43 -2.79 0.31 -9.01
N GLN A 44 -2.16 0.12 -7.86
CA GLN A 44 -1.03 0.91 -7.42
C GLN A 44 -0.01 0.01 -6.73
N THR A 45 1.28 0.27 -6.91
CA THR A 45 2.31 -0.35 -6.06
C THR A 45 2.07 0.03 -4.59
N LEU A 46 2.59 -0.77 -3.66
CA LEU A 46 2.50 -0.49 -2.23
C LEU A 46 3.08 0.89 -1.89
N VAL A 47 4.21 1.25 -2.53
CA VAL A 47 4.85 2.56 -2.40
C VAL A 47 3.92 3.69 -2.82
N TRP A 48 3.33 3.60 -4.01
CA TRP A 48 2.42 4.63 -4.53
C TRP A 48 1.14 4.72 -3.70
N ALA A 49 0.55 3.59 -3.31
CA ALA A 49 -0.67 3.57 -2.51
C ALA A 49 -0.49 4.28 -1.16
N PHE A 50 0.66 4.06 -0.50
CA PHE A 50 1.01 4.77 0.74
C PHE A 50 1.26 6.24 0.50
N PHE A 51 2.07 6.57 -0.51
CA PHE A 51 2.43 7.94 -0.81
C PHE A 51 1.19 8.80 -1.09
N LEU A 52 0.24 8.31 -1.89
CA LEU A 52 -1.00 9.04 -2.21
C LEU A 52 -1.84 9.31 -0.95
N LYS A 53 -2.04 8.28 -0.11
CA LYS A 53 -2.79 8.45 1.15
C LYS A 53 -2.14 9.47 2.08
N LEU A 54 -0.82 9.40 2.26
CA LEU A 54 -0.10 10.35 3.10
C LEU A 54 -0.09 11.76 2.49
N GLN A 55 -0.05 11.88 1.16
CA GLN A 55 -0.12 13.16 0.45
C GLN A 55 -1.48 13.83 0.65
N ASP A 56 -2.54 13.05 0.74
CA ASP A 56 -3.90 13.51 1.06
C ASP A 56 -4.09 13.80 2.57
N GLY A 57 -3.05 13.62 3.40
CA GLY A 57 -3.15 13.78 4.85
C GLY A 57 -3.88 12.64 5.55
N GLU A 58 -4.06 11.50 4.87
CA GLU A 58 -4.77 10.32 5.37
C GLU A 58 -3.78 9.26 5.88
N VAL A 59 -4.20 8.50 6.88
CA VAL A 59 -3.48 7.28 7.29
C VAL A 59 -3.71 6.22 6.22
N PRO A 60 -2.65 5.63 5.60
CA PRO A 60 -2.82 4.53 4.66
C PRO A 60 -3.56 3.36 5.33
N TYR A 61 -4.72 3.04 4.78
CA TYR A 61 -5.59 1.97 5.27
C TYR A 61 -6.33 1.36 4.09
N PHE A 62 -6.29 0.03 4.00
CA PHE A 62 -6.82 -0.76 2.89
C PHE A 62 -7.57 -1.96 3.44
N GLU A 63 -8.83 -2.13 3.00
CA GLU A 63 -9.70 -3.24 3.40
C GLU A 63 -10.77 -3.50 2.33
N GLY A 64 -11.54 -4.56 2.54
CA GLY A 64 -12.69 -4.90 1.70
C GLY A 64 -12.38 -6.00 0.68
N GLU A 65 -13.40 -6.79 0.35
CA GLU A 65 -13.30 -7.95 -0.54
C GLU A 65 -12.94 -7.54 -1.98
N GLN A 66 -13.20 -6.28 -2.34
CA GLN A 66 -12.86 -5.71 -3.64
C GLN A 66 -11.37 -5.36 -3.79
N LEU A 67 -10.57 -5.38 -2.72
CA LEU A 67 -9.14 -5.11 -2.76
C LEU A 67 -8.32 -6.39 -2.56
N GLY A 68 -7.08 -6.38 -3.03
CA GLY A 68 -6.09 -7.33 -2.54
C GLY A 68 -4.67 -7.04 -3.02
N LEU A 69 -3.76 -7.85 -2.51
CA LEU A 69 -2.33 -7.76 -2.80
C LEU A 69 -1.94 -8.71 -3.93
N PHE A 70 -1.13 -8.21 -4.87
CA PHE A 70 -0.72 -8.93 -6.07
C PHE A 70 0.74 -8.70 -6.42
N SER A 71 1.36 -9.67 -7.10
CA SER A 71 2.69 -9.52 -7.70
C SER A 71 2.67 -8.84 -9.07
N GLU A 72 1.48 -8.59 -9.62
CA GLU A 72 1.29 -8.00 -10.95
C GLU A 72 0.25 -6.88 -10.90
N ALA A 73 0.42 -5.87 -11.75
CA ALA A 73 -0.53 -4.77 -11.89
C ALA A 73 -1.81 -5.21 -12.63
N TYR A 74 -2.89 -4.44 -12.47
CA TYR A 74 -4.13 -4.56 -13.25
C TYR A 74 -4.73 -5.98 -13.35
N THR A 75 -4.61 -6.78 -12.29
CA THR A 75 -5.17 -8.14 -12.23
C THR A 75 -5.91 -8.39 -10.93
N PHE A 76 -6.94 -9.24 -10.99
CA PHE A 76 -7.57 -9.81 -9.80
C PHE A 76 -7.51 -11.35 -9.77
N ASP A 77 -6.71 -11.94 -10.67
CA ASP A 77 -6.55 -13.38 -10.77
C ASP A 77 -5.79 -13.94 -9.55
N SER A 78 -6.38 -14.97 -8.95
CA SER A 78 -5.86 -15.69 -7.80
C SER A 78 -4.41 -16.19 -7.97
N GLN A 79 -3.95 -16.48 -9.19
CA GLN A 79 -2.59 -16.96 -9.44
C GLN A 79 -1.51 -15.92 -9.14
N TYR A 80 -1.85 -14.62 -9.24
CA TYR A 80 -0.94 -13.50 -8.97
C TYR A 80 -1.10 -12.94 -7.55
N ARG A 81 -1.90 -13.59 -6.68
CA ARG A 81 -2.08 -13.15 -5.30
C ARG A 81 -0.75 -13.17 -4.57
N PHE A 82 -0.40 -12.03 -4.00
CA PHE A 82 0.81 -11.90 -3.20
C PHE A 82 0.55 -12.40 -1.79
N LYS A 83 1.32 -13.39 -1.35
CA LYS A 83 1.17 -14.04 -0.03
C LYS A 83 2.19 -13.58 1.02
N GLY A 84 3.05 -12.62 0.65
CA GLY A 84 4.11 -12.13 1.52
C GLY A 84 3.64 -11.12 2.56
N LEU A 85 2.44 -10.57 2.42
CA LEU A 85 1.84 -9.59 3.34
C LEU A 85 0.34 -9.80 3.39
N GLU A 86 -0.27 -9.41 4.50
CA GLU A 86 -1.72 -9.30 4.69
C GLU A 86 -2.09 -7.85 4.94
N PHE A 87 -3.34 -7.46 4.69
CA PHE A 87 -3.76 -6.06 4.87
C PHE A 87 -3.61 -5.57 6.31
N ASP A 88 -3.77 -6.42 7.32
CA ASP A 88 -3.52 -6.03 8.72
C ASP A 88 -2.08 -5.54 8.94
N GLU A 89 -1.10 -6.24 8.36
CA GLU A 89 0.32 -5.84 8.43
C GLU A 89 0.55 -4.55 7.63
N VAL A 90 -0.02 -4.46 6.43
CA VAL A 90 0.06 -3.25 5.58
C VAL A 90 -0.52 -2.03 6.30
N ASN A 91 -1.68 -2.17 6.92
CA ASN A 91 -2.36 -1.09 7.64
C ASN A 91 -1.57 -0.69 8.91
N GLY A 92 -0.92 -1.65 9.57
CA GLY A 92 0.03 -1.37 10.66
C GLY A 92 1.21 -0.52 10.20
N LEU A 93 1.80 -0.84 9.04
CA LEU A 93 2.86 -0.01 8.44
C LEU A 93 2.34 1.39 8.08
N GLY A 94 1.12 1.48 7.57
CA GLY A 94 0.46 2.75 7.25
C GLY A 94 0.30 3.65 8.47
N ALA A 95 -0.21 3.09 9.57
CA ALA A 95 -0.35 3.79 10.85
C ALA A 95 1.00 4.25 11.42
N ASP A 96 2.04 3.43 11.34
CA ASP A 96 3.39 3.82 11.77
C ASP A 96 3.98 4.92 10.90
N MET A 97 3.78 4.85 9.59
CA MET A 97 4.28 5.85 8.65
C MET A 97 3.55 7.19 8.80
N ALA A 98 2.25 7.17 9.08
CA ALA A 98 1.46 8.36 9.38
C ALA A 98 2.00 9.12 10.61
N LYS A 99 2.52 8.44 11.63
CA LYS A 99 3.17 9.09 12.78
C LYS A 99 4.45 9.85 12.40
N ILE A 100 5.07 9.52 11.26
CA ILE A 100 6.29 10.17 10.78
C ILE A 100 5.93 11.42 9.96
N PHE A 101 4.93 11.31 9.09
CA PHE A 101 4.63 12.35 8.10
C PHE A 101 3.44 13.24 8.45
N LEU A 102 2.50 12.77 9.27
CA LEU A 102 1.29 13.52 9.65
C LEU A 102 1.36 14.08 11.08
N ALA A 103 2.37 13.68 11.87
CA ALA A 103 2.56 14.19 13.22
C ALA A 103 3.19 15.59 13.19
N GLU A 104 2.37 16.58 12.84
CA GLU A 104 2.30 17.97 13.35
C GLU A 104 1.41 18.79 12.39
N SER A 105 0.10 18.57 12.48
CA SER A 105 -0.89 19.64 12.22
C SER A 105 -1.52 20.01 13.55
N VAL A 106 -0.69 20.37 14.54
CA VAL A 106 -1.16 21.03 15.76
C VAL A 106 -0.99 22.52 15.52
N ILE A 107 -2.09 23.18 15.14
CA ILE A 107 -2.25 24.63 15.21
C ILE A 107 -2.62 24.99 16.65
#